data_AF-A0A256HXA9-F1
#
_entry.id   AF-A0A256HXA9-F1
#
_cell.length_a   1.000
_cell.length_b   1.000
_cell.length_c   1.000
_cell.angle_alpha   90.00
_cell.angle_beta   90.00
_cell.angle_gamma   90.00
#
_symmetry.space_group_name_H-M   'P 1'
#
loop_
_entity.id
_entity.type
_entity.pdbx_description
1 polymer ?
#
loop_
_entity_poly.entity_id
_entity_poly.type
_entity_poly.pdbx_seq_one_letter_code
_entity_poly.pdbx_strand_id
1 'polypeptide(L)'
;MERTVTVVPEAGLHARPASKLVQTASRFDADVSIGRPGDGDDGLVRADSMLSVSGLNAARGESVRVVAEGAEAADALDAICDLLTSEVEGADGETGEADGEADGDETDADGGDPT
;
A
#
# COMPACT_ATOMS: atom_id res chain seq x y z
N MET A 1 -2.13 1.01 11.34
CA MET A 1 -1.16 2.13 11.37
C MET A 1 -1.71 3.28 10.54
N GLU A 2 -1.32 4.53 10.78
CA GLU A 2 -1.80 5.66 9.96
C GLU A 2 -0.77 6.78 9.81
N ARG A 3 -0.85 7.52 8.70
CA ARG A 3 -0.04 8.71 8.42
C ARG A 3 -0.85 9.73 7.63
N THR A 4 -0.71 11.01 7.95
CA THR A 4 -1.29 12.11 7.17
C THR A 4 -0.19 12.75 6.32
N VAL A 5 -0.42 12.89 5.02
CA VAL A 5 0.53 13.48 4.07
C VAL A 5 -0.15 14.52 3.17
N THR A 6 0.64 15.42 2.61
CA THR A 6 0.16 16.39 1.63
C THR A 6 0.37 15.86 0.22
N VAL A 7 -0.67 15.90 -0.62
CA VAL A 7 -0.60 15.48 -2.01
C VAL A 7 0.25 16.47 -2.81
N VAL A 8 1.40 16.01 -3.30
CA VAL A 8 2.35 16.79 -4.10
C VAL A 8 2.11 16.71 -5.61
N PRO A 9 1.72 15.55 -6.20
CA PRO A 9 1.51 15.44 -7.64
C PRO A 9 0.61 16.53 -8.21
N GLU A 10 1.00 17.12 -9.34
CA GLU A 10 0.26 18.20 -9.99
C GLU A 10 -1.15 17.81 -10.40
N ALA A 11 -1.31 16.57 -10.86
CA ALA A 11 -2.59 15.95 -11.17
C ALA A 11 -3.35 15.49 -9.92
N GLY A 12 -2.91 15.83 -8.71
CA GLY A 12 -3.50 15.31 -7.48
C GLY A 12 -3.61 13.78 -7.49
N LEU A 13 -4.67 13.28 -6.87
CA LEU A 13 -4.97 11.86 -6.72
C LEU A 13 -5.98 11.39 -7.80
N HIS A 14 -5.80 11.88 -9.03
CA HIS A 14 -6.55 11.46 -10.21
C HIS A 14 -5.62 11.06 -11.36
N ALA A 15 -6.13 10.36 -12.38
CA ALA A 15 -5.34 9.88 -13.53
C ALA A 15 -4.17 8.96 -13.12
N ARG A 16 -2.92 9.28 -13.52
CA ARG A 16 -1.74 8.40 -13.33
C ARG A 16 -1.38 8.14 -11.87
N PRO A 17 -1.28 9.15 -10.97
CA PRO A 17 -1.05 8.92 -9.55
C PRO A 17 -2.07 7.96 -8.93
N ALA A 18 -3.36 8.09 -9.25
CA ALA A 18 -4.40 7.17 -8.78
C ALA A 18 -4.15 5.73 -9.23
N SER A 19 -3.80 5.52 -10.51
CA SER A 19 -3.49 4.17 -11.01
C SER A 19 -2.24 3.57 -10.37
N LYS A 20 -1.19 4.38 -10.11
CA LYS A 20 -0.01 3.88 -9.39
C LYS A 20 -0.35 3.56 -7.94
N LEU A 21 -1.13 4.40 -7.26
CA LEU A 21 -1.55 4.17 -5.87
C LEU A 21 -2.31 2.85 -5.73
N VAL A 22 -3.26 2.59 -6.63
CA VAL A 22 -4.01 1.33 -6.68
C VAL A 22 -3.08 0.14 -6.88
N GLN A 23 -2.20 0.22 -7.88
CA GLN A 23 -1.25 -0.86 -8.16
C GLN A 23 -0.29 -1.11 -6.99
N THR A 24 0.16 -0.06 -6.32
CA THR A 24 1.04 -0.16 -5.15
C THR A 24 0.28 -0.78 -3.98
N ALA A 25 -0.94 -0.32 -3.67
CA ALA A 25 -1.75 -0.86 -2.58
C ALA A 25 -2.07 -2.34 -2.78
N SER A 26 -2.34 -2.78 -4.02
CA SER A 26 -2.63 -4.19 -4.32
C SER A 26 -1.44 -5.14 -4.26
N ARG A 27 -0.20 -4.65 -4.05
CA ARG A 27 1.00 -5.50 -3.98
C ARG A 27 1.32 -6.03 -2.59
N PHE A 28 0.75 -5.42 -1.55
CA PHE A 28 1.05 -5.75 -0.16
C PHE A 28 -0.08 -6.59 0.45
N ASP A 29 0.26 -7.50 1.36
CA ASP A 29 -0.65 -8.19 2.27
C ASP A 29 -1.07 -7.25 3.41
N ALA A 30 -1.77 -6.17 3.03
CA ALA A 30 -2.33 -5.17 3.92
C ALA A 30 -3.59 -4.54 3.33
N ASP A 31 -4.60 -4.31 4.17
CA ASP A 31 -5.74 -3.46 3.84
C ASP A 31 -5.30 -2.00 3.97
N VAL A 32 -5.30 -1.28 2.84
CA VAL A 32 -4.91 0.12 2.77
C VAL A 32 -6.14 0.96 2.44
N SER A 33 -6.36 1.97 3.26
CA SER A 33 -7.49 2.88 3.20
C SER A 33 -7.00 4.32 3.19
N ILE A 34 -7.66 5.19 2.42
CA ILE A 34 -7.31 6.60 2.27
C ILE A 34 -8.54 7.49 2.41
N GLY A 35 -8.39 8.63 3.07
CA GLY A 35 -9.48 9.58 3.26
C GLY A 35 -8.99 10.98 3.59
N ARG A 36 -9.93 11.89 3.84
CA ARG A 36 -9.61 13.22 4.38
C ARG A 36 -9.42 13.11 5.90
N PRO A 37 -8.42 13.76 6.51
CA PRO A 37 -8.14 13.62 7.94
C PRO A 37 -9.30 14.05 8.85
N GLY A 38 -10.22 14.88 8.36
CA GLY A 38 -11.40 15.34 9.11
C GLY A 38 -12.64 14.45 9.00
N ASP A 39 -12.63 13.41 8.16
CA ASP A 39 -13.83 12.63 7.82
C ASP A 39 -14.03 11.38 8.72
N GLY A 40 -13.06 11.08 9.59
CA GLY A 40 -13.08 9.88 10.42
C GLY A 40 -12.91 8.59 9.61
N ASP A 41 -13.31 7.46 10.19
CA ASP A 41 -13.17 6.14 9.54
C ASP A 41 -14.27 5.86 8.50
N ASP A 42 -15.46 6.46 8.61
CA ASP A 42 -16.53 6.37 7.59
C ASP A 42 -16.14 7.04 6.26
N GLY A 43 -15.21 7.99 6.31
CA GLY A 43 -14.68 8.69 5.15
C GLY A 43 -13.49 8.03 4.46
N LEU A 44 -13.02 6.91 5.01
CA LEU A 44 -11.95 6.13 4.41
C LEU A 44 -12.48 5.31 3.25
N VAL A 45 -11.72 5.30 2.16
CA VAL A 45 -12.01 4.48 1.00
C VAL A 45 -10.83 3.58 0.67
N ARG A 46 -11.11 2.40 0.11
CA ARG A 46 -10.07 1.44 -0.25
C ARG A 46 -9.09 1.98 -1.29
N ALA A 47 -7.80 1.86 -1.00
CA ALA A 47 -6.72 2.30 -1.86
C ALA A 47 -6.48 1.38 -3.06
N ASP A 48 -6.87 0.10 -2.99
CA ASP A 48 -6.80 -0.85 -4.12
C ASP A 48 -7.97 -0.69 -5.13
N SER A 49 -8.96 0.13 -4.82
CA SER A 49 -10.13 0.34 -5.67
C SER A 49 -9.99 1.63 -6.48
N MET A 50 -9.71 1.49 -7.77
CA MET A 50 -9.60 2.64 -8.69
C MET A 50 -10.84 3.55 -8.69
N LEU A 51 -12.04 2.97 -8.51
CA LEU A 51 -13.29 3.73 -8.41
C LEU A 51 -13.33 4.58 -7.14
N SER A 52 -12.97 3.99 -6.01
CA SER A 52 -12.92 4.64 -4.70
C SER A 52 -11.91 5.78 -4.68
N VAL A 53 -10.69 5.49 -5.14
CA VAL A 53 -9.56 6.43 -5.20
C VAL A 53 -9.88 7.61 -6.13
N SER A 54 -10.40 7.35 -7.33
CA SER A 54 -10.78 8.42 -8.26
C SER A 54 -11.91 9.30 -7.72
N GLY A 55 -12.81 8.74 -6.91
CA GLY A 55 -13.90 9.46 -6.25
C GLY A 55 -13.43 10.41 -5.15
N LEU A 56 -12.27 10.15 -4.53
CA LEU A 56 -11.70 11.01 -3.48
C LEU A 56 -11.33 12.39 -4.01
N ASN A 57 -10.89 12.45 -5.28
CA ASN A 57 -10.54 13.66 -6.02
C ASN A 57 -9.66 14.64 -5.20
N ALA A 58 -8.67 14.11 -4.47
CA ALA A 58 -7.79 14.93 -3.65
C ALA A 58 -6.85 15.73 -4.55
N ALA A 59 -6.88 17.07 -4.40
CA ALA A 59 -6.09 17.97 -5.20
C ALA A 59 -4.67 18.15 -4.65
N ARG A 60 -3.77 18.66 -5.48
CA ARG A 60 -2.43 19.09 -5.02
C ARG A 60 -2.54 20.09 -3.86
N GLY A 61 -1.74 19.89 -2.83
CA GLY A 61 -1.71 20.70 -1.62
C GLY A 61 -2.76 20.30 -0.59
N GLU A 62 -3.65 19.34 -0.90
CA GLU A 62 -4.59 18.79 0.05
C GLU A 62 -3.92 17.75 0.97
N SER A 63 -4.38 17.66 2.22
CA SER A 63 -3.92 16.64 3.16
C SER A 63 -4.84 15.42 3.12
N VAL A 64 -4.24 14.24 3.04
CA VAL A 64 -4.93 12.95 3.07
C VAL A 64 -4.40 12.10 4.21
N ARG A 65 -5.30 11.36 4.87
CA ARG A 65 -4.99 10.35 5.89
C ARG A 65 -4.93 9.00 5.18
N VAL A 66 -3.82 8.29 5.33
CA VAL A 66 -3.63 6.93 4.88
C VAL A 66 -3.58 6.03 6.10
N VAL A 67 -4.36 4.95 6.06
CA VAL A 67 -4.46 3.93 7.10
C VAL A 67 -4.09 2.60 6.47
N ALA A 68 -3.26 1.81 7.14
CA ALA A 68 -2.84 0.50 6.67
C ALA A 68 -2.90 -0.52 7.82
N GLU A 69 -3.45 -1.70 7.54
CA GLU A 69 -3.64 -2.78 8.51
C GLU A 69 -3.29 -4.14 7.87
N GLY A 70 -2.43 -4.92 8.50
CA GLY A 70 -1.94 -6.19 7.93
C GLY A 70 -0.49 -6.47 8.28
N ALA A 71 0.05 -7.56 7.71
CA ALA A 71 1.44 -7.98 7.93
C ALA A 71 2.43 -6.97 7.33
N GLU A 72 2.10 -6.43 6.16
CA GLU A 72 2.94 -5.47 5.42
C GLU A 72 2.45 -4.02 5.57
N ALA A 73 1.71 -3.71 6.63
CA ALA A 73 1.10 -2.38 6.81
C ALA A 73 2.12 -1.23 6.87
N ALA A 74 3.33 -1.48 7.39
CA ALA A 74 4.37 -0.45 7.46
C ALA A 74 4.92 -0.12 6.07
N ASP A 75 5.31 -1.13 5.30
CA ASP A 75 5.83 -1.01 3.95
C ASP A 75 4.80 -0.43 2.98
N ALA A 76 3.55 -0.89 3.08
CA ALA A 76 2.44 -0.33 2.31
C ALA A 76 2.22 1.15 2.60
N LEU A 77 2.25 1.55 3.88
CA LEU A 77 2.09 2.95 4.27
C LEU A 77 3.23 3.82 3.74
N ASP A 78 4.47 3.34 3.80
CA ASP A 78 5.64 4.09 3.34
C ASP A 78 5.62 4.28 1.82
N ALA A 79 5.37 3.22 1.06
CA ALA A 79 5.28 3.26 -0.41
C ALA A 79 4.15 4.17 -0.91
N ILE A 80 2.99 4.13 -0.24
CA ILE A 80 1.85 5.00 -0.60
C ILE A 80 2.15 6.45 -0.24
N CYS A 81 2.76 6.71 0.91
CA CYS A 81 3.13 8.07 1.30
C CYS A 81 4.18 8.66 0.36
N ASP A 82 5.20 7.89 0.00
CA ASP A 82 6.23 8.33 -0.95
C ASP A 82 5.61 8.75 -2.29
N LEU A 83 4.71 7.93 -2.85
CA LEU A 83 3.99 8.23 -4.07
C LEU A 83 3.19 9.54 -3.99
N LEU A 84 2.61 9.84 -2.83
CA LEU A 84 1.81 11.04 -2.61
C LEU A 84 2.65 12.29 -2.33
N THR A 85 3.87 12.14 -1.83
CA THR A 85 4.79 13.25 -1.52
C THR A 85 5.84 13.51 -2.61
N SER A 86 5.96 12.62 -3.59
CA SER A 86 6.91 12.71 -4.70
C SER A 86 6.21 13.09 -6.02
N GLU A 87 6.91 13.80 -6.89
CA GLU A 87 6.41 14.06 -8.25
C GLU A 87 6.47 12.77 -9.06
N VAL A 88 5.31 12.31 -9.55
CA VAL A 88 5.23 11.08 -10.33
C VAL A 88 5.74 11.33 -11.75
N GLU A 89 7.06 11.38 -11.91
CA GLU A 89 7.70 11.25 -13.21
C GLU A 89 7.66 9.77 -13.65
N GLY A 90 7.50 9.55 -14.96
CA GLY A 90 7.29 8.22 -15.52
C GLY A 90 8.47 7.29 -15.23
N ALA A 91 8.20 6.22 -14.47
CA ALA A 91 9.03 5.03 -14.40
C ALA A 91 8.11 3.86 -14.05
N ASP A 92 7.82 3.05 -15.07
CA ASP A 92 7.61 1.61 -14.97
C ASP A 92 8.93 1.01 -14.47
N GLY A 93 8.91 0.18 -13.43
CA GLY A 93 10.10 -0.53 -12.96
C GLY A 93 10.04 -0.97 -11.50
N GLU A 94 9.83 -2.27 -11.33
CA GLU A 94 10.22 -3.15 -10.21
C GLU A 94 10.61 -2.53 -8.85
N THR A 95 9.91 -2.98 -7.81
CA THR A 95 10.61 -3.44 -6.59
C THR A 95 9.81 -4.62 -6.07
N GLY A 96 10.33 -5.81 -6.33
CA GLY A 96 10.03 -7.00 -5.55
C GLY A 96 11.30 -7.33 -4.78
N GLU A 97 11.15 -7.50 -3.47
CA GLU A 97 12.09 -8.07 -2.48
C GLU A 97 11.18 -8.25 -1.25
N ALA A 98 10.46 -9.35 -1.03
CA ALA A 98 10.86 -10.74 -0.75
C ALA A 98 11.87 -10.85 0.41
N ASP A 99 11.37 -10.87 1.64
CA ASP A 99 12.09 -11.31 2.85
C ASP A 99 11.02 -11.84 3.83
N GLY A 100 10.98 -13.09 4.27
CA GLY A 100 11.80 -14.27 4.02
C GLY A 100 11.09 -15.44 4.71
N GLU A 101 10.81 -16.50 3.94
CA GLU A 101 10.36 -17.77 4.49
C GLU A 101 11.59 -18.68 4.61
N ALA A 102 11.92 -19.05 5.85
CA ALA A 102 12.79 -20.18 6.18
C ALA A 102 12.24 -20.74 7.50
N ASP A 103 11.28 -21.66 7.40
CA ASP A 103 11.49 -23.11 7.31
C ASP A 103 12.03 -23.69 8.63
N GLY A 104 11.17 -24.49 9.25
CA GLY A 104 11.43 -25.25 10.45
C GLY A 104 10.42 -26.40 10.53
N ASP A 105 10.29 -27.16 9.44
CA ASP A 105 9.62 -28.46 9.47
C ASP A 105 10.65 -29.52 9.88
N GLU A 106 10.79 -29.72 11.19
CA GLU A 106 11.46 -30.90 11.74
C GLU A 106 10.41 -31.88 12.26
N THR A 107 9.80 -32.67 11.36
CA THR A 107 9.34 -34.01 11.71
C THR A 107 9.46 -34.96 10.53
N ASP A 108 10.50 -35.80 10.51
CA ASP A 108 10.39 -37.10 9.86
C ASP A 108 10.87 -38.17 10.84
N ALA A 109 9.88 -38.86 11.39
CA ALA A 109 10.04 -40.09 12.11
C ALA A 109 9.80 -41.24 11.11
N ASP A 110 10.61 -42.28 11.29
CA ASP A 110 10.38 -43.69 10.95
C ASP A 110 10.99 -44.24 9.64
N GLY A 111 11.91 -45.21 9.81
CA GLY A 111 12.18 -46.18 8.75
C GLY A 111 13.53 -46.91 8.75
N GLY A 112 13.65 -47.98 9.56
CA GLY A 112 14.19 -49.26 9.05
C GLY A 112 15.68 -49.64 9.24
N ASP A 113 15.85 -50.80 9.90
CA ASP A 113 17.00 -51.73 10.09
C ASP A 113 17.95 -51.89 8.87
N PRO A 114 19.26 -52.15 9.07
CA PRO A 114 19.71 -53.55 8.98
C PRO A 114 20.88 -53.99 9.89
N THR A 115 20.80 -55.28 10.30
CA THR A 115 21.81 -56.27 10.74
C THR A 115 21.91 -56.64 12.22
#